data_AF-A0AAP2S953-F1
#
_entry.id   AF-A0AAP2S953-F1
#
_cell.length_a   1.000
_cell.length_b   1.000
_cell.length_c   1.000
_cell.angle_alpha   90.00
_cell.angle_beta   90.00
_cell.angle_gamma   90.00
#
_symmetry.space_group_name_H-M   'P 1'
#
loop_
_entity.id
_entity.type
_entity.pdbx_description
1 polymer ?
#
loop_
_entity_poly.entity_id
_entity_poly.type
_entity_poly.pdbx_seq_one_letter_code
_entity_poly.pdbx_strand_id
1 'polypeptide(L)'
;MTLNAYPRIKVFFAFLLCPFFSGLVAVPFILISIMVTVLGNSSLIGEVRGTEVFSLFVTVPIMAQLIFLFPALALAISLVFLKVERKANVHWVISIVAATVSAAWMFGIVFFFIGKVEGYGVMRNMFPVFLSFVLGGISTWVAAYWSLPQRQSSE
;
A
#
# COMPACT_ATOMS: atom_id res chain seq x y z
N MET A 1 29.42 18.86 18.84
CA MET A 1 28.93 18.75 17.44
C MET A 1 28.18 17.43 17.29
N THR A 2 26.86 17.42 17.45
CA THR A 2 26.05 16.24 17.10
C THR A 2 25.91 16.22 15.58
N LEU A 3 26.77 15.44 14.92
CA LEU A 3 26.58 15.06 13.51
C LEU A 3 25.14 14.58 13.36
N ASN A 4 24.35 15.31 12.60
CA ASN A 4 22.92 15.05 12.40
C ASN A 4 22.78 13.69 11.69
N ALA A 5 22.65 12.62 12.48
CA ALA A 5 22.68 11.25 11.97
C ALA A 5 21.38 10.99 11.18
N TYR A 6 21.51 10.35 10.01
CA TYR A 6 20.37 10.02 9.18
C TYR A 6 19.31 9.25 9.98
N PRO A 7 18.02 9.66 9.98
CA PRO A 7 16.98 9.08 10.82
C PRO A 7 16.50 7.72 10.27
N ARG A 8 17.38 6.71 10.32
CA ARG A 8 17.16 5.37 9.72
C ARG A 8 15.89 4.71 10.20
N ILE A 9 15.63 4.74 11.52
CA ILE A 9 14.46 4.09 12.14
C ILE A 9 13.16 4.72 11.64
N LYS A 10 13.10 6.06 11.59
CA LYS A 10 11.92 6.79 11.11
C LYS A 10 11.61 6.43 9.64
N VAL A 11 12.63 6.48 8.78
CA VAL A 11 12.49 6.16 7.36
C VAL A 11 12.08 4.69 7.19
N PHE A 12 12.74 3.77 7.88
CA PHE A 12 12.42 2.34 7.81
C PHE A 12 10.95 2.06 8.12
N PHE A 13 10.46 2.49 9.28
CA PHE A 13 9.08 2.21 9.69
C PHE A 13 8.04 2.94 8.83
N ALA A 14 8.35 4.13 8.32
CA ALA A 14 7.44 4.86 7.44
C ALA A 14 7.15 4.09 6.14
N PHE A 15 8.18 3.47 5.55
CA PHE A 15 8.00 2.68 4.33
C PHE A 15 7.54 1.25 4.62
N LEU A 16 7.94 0.66 5.75
CA LEU A 16 7.49 -0.68 6.13
C LEU A 16 5.97 -0.74 6.42
N LEU A 17 5.43 0.29 7.08
CA LEU A 17 4.01 0.37 7.46
C LEU A 17 3.12 0.99 6.38
N CYS A 18 3.70 1.36 5.23
CA CYS A 18 2.97 1.95 4.12
C CYS A 18 1.77 1.08 3.66
N PRO A 19 1.91 -0.25 3.51
CA PRO A 19 0.79 -1.11 3.12
C PRO A 19 -0.33 -1.14 4.15
N PHE A 20 -0.01 -1.12 5.46
CA PHE A 20 -1.01 -1.04 6.51
C PHE A 20 -1.89 0.22 6.36
N PHE A 21 -1.27 1.38 6.19
CA PHE A 21 -2.01 2.64 6.00
C PHE A 21 -2.79 2.66 4.67
N SER A 22 -2.21 2.14 3.58
CA SER A 22 -2.93 1.96 2.32
C SER A 22 -4.17 1.08 2.49
N GLY A 23 -4.05 -0.02 3.23
CA GLY A 23 -5.17 -0.91 3.54
C GLY A 23 -6.25 -0.21 4.35
N LEU A 24 -5.87 0.64 5.32
CA LEU A 24 -6.81 1.42 6.13
C LEU A 24 -7.57 2.45 5.28
N VAL A 25 -6.88 3.11 4.35
CA VAL A 25 -7.49 4.04 3.38
C VAL A 25 -8.41 3.31 2.41
N ALA A 26 -8.15 2.04 2.08
CA ALA A 26 -9.02 1.26 1.20
C ALA A 26 -10.38 0.91 1.85
N VAL A 27 -10.47 0.84 3.19
CA VAL A 27 -11.69 0.42 3.89
C VAL A 27 -12.88 1.32 3.59
N PRO A 28 -12.82 2.66 3.70
CA PRO A 28 -13.92 3.54 3.29
C PRO A 28 -14.47 3.28 1.88
N PHE A 29 -13.60 3.01 0.90
CA PHE A 29 -14.03 2.72 -0.46
C PHE A 29 -14.77 1.38 -0.56
N ILE A 30 -14.29 0.36 0.17
CA ILE A 30 -14.96 -0.94 0.27
C ILE A 30 -16.33 -0.78 0.93
N LEU A 31 -16.43 0.02 2.01
CA LEU A 31 -17.69 0.30 2.69
C LEU A 31 -18.70 0.99 1.78
N ILE A 32 -18.27 2.01 1.02
CA ILE A 32 -19.13 2.68 0.05
C ILE A 32 -19.61 1.68 -1.01
N SER A 33 -18.72 0.82 -1.52
CA SER A 33 -19.10 -0.21 -2.49
C SER A 33 -20.13 -1.20 -1.94
N ILE A 34 -19.98 -1.61 -0.67
CA ILE A 34 -20.94 -2.48 0.02
C ILE A 34 -22.28 -1.76 0.14
N MET A 35 -22.29 -0.50 0.60
CA MET A 35 -23.51 0.29 0.77
C MET A 35 -24.26 0.48 -0.55
N VAL A 36 -23.56 0.82 -1.64
CA VAL A 36 -24.16 0.93 -2.97
C VAL A 36 -24.79 -0.39 -3.41
N THR A 37 -24.10 -1.51 -3.17
CA THR A 37 -24.59 -2.85 -3.53
C THR A 37 -25.83 -3.25 -2.72
N VAL A 38 -25.82 -2.95 -1.42
CA VAL A 38 -26.91 -3.27 -0.49
C VAL A 38 -28.13 -2.39 -0.74
N LEU A 39 -27.94 -1.09 -1.05
CA LEU A 39 -29.04 -0.19 -1.44
C LEU A 39 -29.63 -0.56 -2.80
N GLY A 40 -28.83 -1.12 -3.71
CA GLY A 40 -29.30 -1.64 -5.00
C GLY A 40 -30.04 -2.97 -4.92
N ASN A 41 -29.87 -3.73 -3.84
CA ASN A 41 -30.49 -5.03 -3.61
C ASN A 41 -31.10 -5.10 -2.20
N SER A 42 -32.37 -4.74 -2.08
CA SER A 42 -33.12 -4.69 -0.81
C SER A 42 -33.11 -5.99 -0.01
N SER A 43 -32.88 -7.13 -0.65
CA SER A 43 -32.77 -8.44 0.00
C SER A 43 -31.53 -8.60 0.91
N LEU A 44 -30.52 -7.74 0.79
CA LEU A 44 -29.25 -7.82 1.54
C LEU A 44 -29.23 -6.93 2.80
N ILE A 45 -30.21 -6.05 2.98
CA ILE A 45 -30.23 -5.04 4.06
C ILE A 45 -30.25 -5.68 5.47
N GLY A 46 -30.75 -6.92 5.61
CA GLY A 46 -30.76 -7.67 6.86
C GLY A 46 -29.60 -8.66 7.05
N GLU A 47 -28.80 -8.91 6.00
CA GLU A 47 -27.73 -9.93 6.01
C GLU A 47 -26.40 -9.33 6.45
N VAL A 48 -26.20 -8.02 6.25
CA VAL A 48 -24.97 -7.32 6.55
C VAL A 48 -24.90 -6.99 8.04
N ARG A 49 -24.25 -7.86 8.82
CA ARG A 49 -24.00 -7.62 10.24
C ARG A 49 -23.01 -6.47 10.41
N GLY A 50 -23.45 -5.34 10.96
CA GLY A 50 -22.60 -4.14 11.14
C GLY A 50 -21.27 -4.39 11.88
N THR A 51 -21.21 -5.43 12.72
CA THR A 51 -19.99 -5.90 13.39
C THR A 51 -18.96 -6.50 12.42
N GLU A 52 -19.39 -7.24 11.40
CA GLU A 52 -18.52 -7.76 10.35
C GLU A 52 -17.96 -6.63 9.49
N VAL A 53 -18.78 -5.60 9.23
CA VAL A 53 -18.38 -4.41 8.50
C VAL A 53 -17.29 -3.63 9.25
N PHE A 54 -17.42 -3.47 10.57
CA PHE A 54 -16.39 -2.81 11.38
C PHE A 54 -15.09 -3.62 11.46
N SER A 55 -15.17 -4.95 11.39
CA SER A 55 -13.99 -5.82 11.35
C SER A 55 -13.09 -5.57 10.13
N LEU A 56 -13.61 -4.96 9.06
CA LEU A 56 -12.83 -4.57 7.87
C LEU A 56 -11.74 -3.55 8.19
N PHE A 57 -11.96 -2.67 9.17
CA PHE A 57 -10.94 -1.69 9.62
C PHE A 57 -9.73 -2.35 10.29
N VAL A 58 -9.85 -3.61 10.70
CA VAL A 58 -8.75 -4.36 11.30
C VAL A 58 -8.19 -5.37 10.29
N THR A 59 -9.07 -6.14 9.66
CA THR A 59 -8.68 -7.24 8.77
C THR A 59 -8.02 -6.74 7.48
N VAL A 60 -8.54 -5.70 6.83
CA VAL A 60 -8.01 -5.21 5.55
C VAL A 60 -6.60 -4.62 5.71
N PRO A 61 -6.30 -3.74 6.68
CA PRO A 61 -4.94 -3.26 6.91
C PRO A 61 -3.94 -4.37 7.24
N ILE A 62 -4.33 -5.35 8.06
CA ILE A 62 -3.47 -6.48 8.43
C ILE A 62 -3.18 -7.33 7.19
N MET A 63 -4.20 -7.64 6.38
CA MET A 63 -4.01 -8.40 5.15
C MET A 63 -3.14 -7.65 4.14
N ALA A 64 -3.36 -6.35 3.96
CA ALA A 64 -2.50 -5.51 3.12
C ALA A 64 -1.04 -5.55 3.59
N GLN A 65 -0.81 -5.45 4.91
CA GLN A 65 0.52 -5.55 5.49
C GLN A 65 1.15 -6.92 5.26
N LEU A 66 0.42 -8.02 5.42
CA LEU A 66 0.94 -9.37 5.23
C LEU A 66 1.27 -9.64 3.75
N ILE A 67 0.38 -9.26 2.83
CA ILE A 67 0.55 -9.47 1.39
C ILE A 67 1.76 -8.69 0.87
N PHE A 68 1.92 -7.44 1.30
CA PHE A 68 2.97 -6.54 0.82
C PHE A 68 4.15 -6.41 1.79
N LEU A 69 4.28 -7.29 2.78
CA LEU A 69 5.35 -7.23 3.78
C LEU A 69 6.73 -7.28 3.12
N PHE A 70 6.93 -8.24 2.23
CA PHE A 70 8.20 -8.45 1.52
C PHE A 70 8.60 -7.27 0.63
N PRO A 71 7.76 -6.78 -0.31
CA PRO A 71 8.12 -5.63 -1.13
C PRO A 71 8.32 -4.35 -0.29
N ALA A 72 7.49 -4.12 0.74
CA ALA A 72 7.65 -2.98 1.63
C ALA A 72 8.95 -3.03 2.44
N LEU A 73 9.31 -4.21 2.94
CA LEU A 73 10.57 -4.44 3.66
C LEU A 73 11.77 -4.20 2.74
N ALA A 74 11.77 -4.76 1.54
CA ALA A 74 12.85 -4.58 0.56
C ALA A 74 13.05 -3.10 0.21
N LEU A 75 11.96 -2.37 0.01
CA LEU A 75 11.99 -0.93 -0.27
C LEU A 75 12.49 -0.13 0.93
N ALA A 76 11.99 -0.40 2.13
CA ALA A 76 12.41 0.27 3.37
C ALA A 76 13.91 0.07 3.64
N ILE A 77 14.40 -1.16 3.49
CA ILE A 77 15.82 -1.50 3.62
C ILE A 77 16.65 -0.71 2.60
N SER A 78 16.24 -0.73 1.32
CA SER A 78 16.95 -0.05 0.23
C SER A 78 17.10 1.45 0.49
N LEU A 79 16.03 2.12 0.94
CA LEU A 79 16.05 3.56 1.23
C LEU A 79 16.97 3.91 2.40
N VAL A 80 17.01 3.07 3.43
CA VAL A 80 17.88 3.25 4.60
C VAL A 80 19.35 3.07 4.24
N PHE A 81 19.68 2.05 3.43
CA PHE A 81 21.05 1.81 2.99
C PHE A 81 21.56 2.89 2.04
N LEU A 82 20.72 3.33 1.11
CA LEU A 82 21.06 4.40 0.16
C LEU A 82 21.06 5.80 0.81
N LYS A 83 20.64 5.92 2.08
CA LYS A 83 20.53 7.20 2.83
C LYS A 83 19.82 8.28 2.01
N VAL A 84 18.69 7.91 1.42
CA VAL A 84 17.98 8.76 0.46
C VAL A 84 17.52 10.06 1.12
N GLU A 85 17.81 11.19 0.48
CA GLU A 85 17.46 12.53 0.96
C GLU A 85 16.18 13.06 0.30
N ARG A 86 15.49 13.98 0.99
CA ARG A 86 14.27 14.61 0.50
C ARG A 86 14.60 15.60 -0.64
N LYS A 87 14.32 15.20 -1.89
CA LYS A 87 14.34 16.07 -3.08
C LYS A 87 13.09 15.83 -3.93
N ALA A 88 12.54 16.86 -4.58
CA ALA A 88 11.29 16.74 -5.35
C ALA A 88 11.31 15.55 -6.34
N ASN A 89 12.40 15.40 -7.10
CA ASN A 89 12.55 14.31 -8.07
C ASN A 89 12.60 12.91 -7.42
N VAL A 90 13.11 12.81 -6.20
CA VAL A 90 13.27 11.54 -5.48
C VAL A 90 11.91 10.97 -5.05
N HIS A 91 10.94 11.82 -4.69
CA HIS A 91 9.59 11.36 -4.33
C HIS A 91 8.90 10.66 -5.50
N TRP A 92 9.03 11.25 -6.69
CA TRP A 92 8.48 10.68 -7.92
C TRP A 92 9.16 9.35 -8.28
N VAL A 93 10.48 9.29 -8.18
CA VAL A 93 11.22 8.04 -8.44
C VAL A 93 10.79 6.94 -7.46
N ILE A 94 10.75 7.23 -6.15
CA ILE A 94 10.32 6.25 -5.14
C ILE A 94 8.88 5.79 -5.41
N SER A 95 7.98 6.73 -5.71
CA SER A 95 6.57 6.44 -6.02
C SER A 95 6.42 5.51 -7.22
N ILE A 96 7.09 5.82 -8.33
CA ILE A 96 7.01 5.01 -9.57
C ILE A 96 7.62 3.62 -9.35
N VAL A 97 8.78 3.55 -8.68
CA VAL A 97 9.43 2.27 -8.36
C VAL A 97 8.53 1.43 -7.46
N ALA A 98 8.01 2.01 -6.38
CA ALA A 98 7.11 1.33 -5.45
C ALA A 98 5.82 0.85 -6.14
N ALA A 99 5.20 1.69 -6.97
CA ALA A 99 4.01 1.34 -7.72
C ALA A 99 4.26 0.16 -8.66
N THR A 100 5.39 0.20 -9.40
CA THR A 100 5.78 -0.86 -10.34
C THR A 100 6.08 -2.18 -9.61
N VAL A 101 6.84 -2.12 -8.51
CA VAL A 101 7.15 -3.29 -7.69
C VAL A 101 5.89 -3.88 -7.08
N SER A 102 4.98 -3.04 -6.57
CA SER A 102 3.70 -3.49 -5.99
C SER A 102 2.82 -4.17 -7.04
N ALA A 103 2.73 -3.58 -8.24
CA ALA A 103 1.98 -4.16 -9.35
C ALA A 103 2.58 -5.49 -9.83
N ALA A 104 3.90 -5.55 -9.99
CA ALA A 104 4.59 -6.78 -10.37
C ALA A 104 4.40 -7.89 -9.32
N TRP A 105 4.49 -7.53 -8.04
CA TRP A 105 4.24 -8.44 -6.92
C TRP A 105 2.82 -8.97 -6.92
N MET A 106 1.83 -8.08 -7.03
CA MET A 106 0.41 -8.46 -7.05
C MET A 106 0.06 -9.28 -8.30
N PHE A 107 0.63 -8.92 -9.46
CA PHE A 107 0.49 -9.69 -10.68
C PHE A 107 1.07 -11.10 -10.51
N GLY A 108 2.24 -11.23 -9.89
CA GLY A 108 2.83 -12.53 -9.53
C GLY A 108 1.90 -13.36 -8.64
N ILE A 109 1.33 -12.75 -7.59
CA ILE A 109 0.37 -13.44 -6.71
C ILE A 109 -0.84 -13.93 -7.51
N VAL A 110 -1.45 -13.06 -8.31
CA VAL A 110 -2.63 -13.42 -9.13
C VAL A 110 -2.28 -14.54 -10.10
N PHE A 111 -1.16 -14.43 -10.81
CA PHE A 111 -0.77 -15.40 -11.82
C PHE A 111 -0.46 -16.77 -11.22
N PHE A 112 0.33 -16.83 -10.15
CA PHE A 112 0.77 -18.09 -9.55
C PHE A 112 -0.29 -18.79 -8.69
N PHE A 113 -1.08 -18.02 -7.94
CA PHE A 113 -2.04 -18.60 -6.98
C PHE A 113 -3.47 -18.69 -7.54
N ILE A 114 -3.92 -17.69 -8.32
CA ILE A 114 -5.33 -17.61 -8.78
C ILE A 114 -5.50 -18.20 -10.17
N GLY A 115 -4.48 -18.14 -11.04
CA GLY A 115 -4.53 -18.67 -12.41
C GLY A 115 -4.76 -20.18 -12.52
N LYS A 116 -4.69 -20.94 -11.42
CA LYS A 116 -4.93 -22.40 -11.38
C LYS A 116 -6.39 -22.78 -11.15
N VAL A 117 -7.28 -21.83 -10.88
CA VAL A 117 -8.71 -22.10 -10.66
C VAL A 117 -9.45 -21.96 -12.00
N GLU A 118 -9.99 -23.07 -12.51
CA GLU A 118 -10.72 -23.12 -13.79
C GLU A 118 -11.85 -22.06 -13.83
N GLY A 119 -11.86 -21.20 -14.85
CA GLY A 119 -12.87 -20.15 -15.04
C GLY A 119 -12.46 -18.73 -14.61
N TYR A 120 -11.28 -18.54 -14.00
CA TYR A 120 -10.81 -17.23 -13.53
C TYR A 120 -9.97 -16.50 -14.60
N GLY A 121 -10.64 -15.76 -15.48
CA GLY A 121 -9.99 -14.99 -16.57
C GLY A 121 -9.08 -13.85 -16.08
N VAL A 122 -7.87 -13.75 -16.65
CA VAL A 122 -6.81 -12.76 -16.33
C VAL A 122 -7.33 -11.31 -16.34
N MET A 123 -8.18 -10.96 -17.31
CA MET A 123 -8.79 -9.62 -17.47
C MET A 123 -9.61 -9.19 -16.24
N ARG A 124 -10.31 -10.12 -15.59
CA ARG A 124 -11.14 -9.83 -14.41
C ARG A 124 -10.30 -9.58 -13.15
N ASN A 125 -9.04 -10.05 -13.15
CA ASN A 125 -8.09 -9.89 -12.04
C ASN A 125 -7.06 -8.77 -12.25
N MET A 126 -7.19 -7.96 -13.30
CA MET A 126 -6.32 -6.78 -13.49
C MET A 126 -6.64 -5.66 -12.49
N PHE A 127 -7.88 -5.60 -11.97
CA PHE A 127 -8.30 -4.56 -11.06
C PHE A 127 -7.46 -4.52 -9.76
N PRO A 128 -7.24 -5.64 -9.03
CA PRO A 128 -6.32 -5.64 -7.87
C PRO A 128 -4.89 -5.22 -8.21
N VAL A 129 -4.38 -5.59 -9.39
CA VAL A 129 -3.04 -5.20 -9.85
C VAL A 129 -2.97 -3.69 -10.05
N PHE A 130 -3.94 -3.11 -10.76
CA PHE A 130 -4.04 -1.67 -10.95
C PHE A 130 -4.20 -0.92 -9.62
N LEU A 131 -5.06 -1.43 -8.72
CA LEU A 131 -5.27 -0.83 -7.41
C LEU A 131 -3.97 -0.85 -6.58
N SER A 132 -3.20 -1.94 -6.63
CA SER A 132 -1.90 -2.03 -5.95
C SER A 132 -0.87 -1.04 -6.50
N PHE A 133 -0.89 -0.77 -7.82
CA PHE A 133 -0.04 0.24 -8.44
C PHE A 133 -0.37 1.63 -7.89
N VAL A 134 -1.65 2.01 -7.92
CA VAL A 134 -2.11 3.34 -7.48
C VAL A 134 -1.87 3.53 -5.98
N LEU A 135 -2.32 2.59 -5.15
CA LEU A 135 -2.17 2.70 -3.70
C LEU A 135 -0.71 2.66 -3.26
N GLY A 136 0.12 1.82 -3.87
CA GLY A 136 1.55 1.73 -3.57
C GLY A 136 2.30 3.00 -3.99
N GLY A 137 1.95 3.59 -5.14
CA GLY A 137 2.54 4.84 -5.60
C GLY A 137 2.19 6.03 -4.71
N ILE A 138 0.91 6.21 -4.39
CA ILE A 138 0.44 7.33 -3.57
C ILE A 138 0.99 7.22 -2.14
N SER A 139 0.90 6.03 -1.53
CA SER A 139 1.30 5.88 -0.13
C SER A 139 2.80 6.10 0.07
N THR A 140 3.64 5.56 -0.81
CA THR A 140 5.09 5.76 -0.72
C THR A 140 5.51 7.17 -1.09
N TRP A 141 4.78 7.86 -1.97
CA TRP A 141 4.99 9.28 -2.23
C TRP A 141 4.73 10.14 -0.98
N VAL A 142 3.60 9.92 -0.31
CA VAL A 142 3.25 10.60 0.95
C VAL A 142 4.27 10.25 2.05
N ALA A 143 4.64 8.98 2.17
CA ALA A 143 5.65 8.53 3.12
C ALA A 143 7.00 9.20 2.88
N ALA A 144 7.43 9.31 1.62
CA ALA A 144 8.65 10.01 1.23
C ALA A 144 8.60 11.49 1.61
N TYR A 145 7.46 12.15 1.38
CA TYR A 145 7.28 13.58 1.63
C TYR A 145 7.41 13.93 3.13
N TRP A 146 6.82 13.11 4.00
CA TRP A 146 6.84 13.33 5.45
C TRP A 146 8.06 12.74 6.18
N SER A 147 8.66 11.68 5.64
CA SER A 147 9.63 10.88 6.41
C SER A 147 11.09 11.10 6.01
N LEU A 148 11.36 11.48 4.75
CA LEU A 148 12.74 11.72 4.31
C LEU A 148 13.31 13.02 4.92
N PRO A 149 14.56 13.02 5.38
CA PRO A 149 15.21 14.21 5.90
C PRO A 149 15.55 15.19 4.76
N GLN A 150 15.38 16.50 5.01
CA GLN A 150 15.99 17.52 4.15
C GLN A 150 17.49 17.51 4.38
N ARG A 151 18.27 17.63 3.29
CA ARG A 151 19.68 17.92 3.40
C ARG A 151 19.81 19.29 4.06
N GLN A 152 20.30 19.35 5.30
CA GLN A 152 20.78 20.61 5.85
C GLN A 152 21.96 21.02 4.96
N SER A 153 21.82 22.11 4.22
CA SER A 153 22.97 22.84 3.72
C SER A 153 23.78 23.21 4.94
N SER A 154 24.91 22.54 5.12
CA SER A 154 26.00 23.06 5.93
C SER A 154 26.48 24.34 5.24
N GLU A 155 25.81 25.45 5.56
CA GLU A 155 26.43 26.77 5.55
C GLU A 155 27.08 27.00 6.92
#